data_AF-A0A7S0JYN5-F1
#
_entry.id   AF-A0A7S0JYN5-F1
#
_cell.length_a   1.000
_cell.length_b   1.000
_cell.length_c   1.000
_cell.angle_alpha   90.00
_cell.angle_beta   90.00
_cell.angle_gamma   90.00
#
_symmetry.space_group_name_H-M   'P 1'
#
loop_
_entity.id
_entity.type
_entity.pdbx_description
1 polymer ?
#
loop_
_entity_poly.entity_id
_entity_poly.type
_entity_poly.pdbx_seq_one_letter_code
_entity_poly.pdbx_strand_id
1 'polypeptide(L)'
;MRNLKDIELPEVPPSVLAKPSLDEQAAEMREYFKAFRDSDHAHRDYRPYFRPALCVLEVAWLDAGEDLTDPFDSERHKLAAADWEELRAKLAWMLESGHKDTNENLGFLPSSVRGIRADGSPVVANLDYRIFCHPLKDALPLNQLRLSKHLASRLAPHKPLTTSALWHSRRARFDLNPSNSGSSTFMDYPSFWQQIDSLMAQVPGRDGYSANISDYEYSSNERVSRRTYNFLDDQEPLNAGFYHRFYKTQTRDAMGRAVRRRGFSDMTMWAARTTQPQVVGAPNPAAGQGGEDDEAVHRWTWAVPLELVYMTPLMAWNPLDIRYGGSSNYNRDCGDVLAGPAGKRTGDPLDADKAFNGTCGWFFFRTPERFFDPNASATADPADTGYRVVGVLDKQGALQRVRESGTFISLPEIEGLGQIRLRYPIYPVHWEGSQAWKEVKALQTLTLETSADGSVGSASDVANSLAGIDLGLSPATVGNSHTHTLSLGPDGVEALERGETAVGITTVDNSHSHTVKVRRTKSGSKWVYEIETCDGSPSECGDGHKTLAVVS
;
A
#
# COMPACT_ATOMS: atom_id res chain seq x y z
N MET A 1 -7.52 -24.35 9.12
CA MET A 1 -6.81 -24.88 7.94
C MET A 1 -6.78 -23.84 6.84
N ARG A 2 -5.68 -23.80 6.09
CA ARG A 2 -5.22 -22.70 5.23
C ARG A 2 -5.97 -22.68 3.90
N ASN A 3 -7.05 -21.90 3.80
CA ASN A 3 -7.75 -21.65 2.54
C ASN A 3 -7.03 -20.57 1.70
N LEU A 4 -5.72 -20.70 1.51
CA LEU A 4 -5.02 -19.92 0.49
C LEU A 4 -5.08 -20.71 -0.82
N LYS A 5 -5.49 -20.04 -1.89
CA LYS A 5 -5.46 -20.59 -3.25
C LYS A 5 -4.36 -19.91 -4.01
N ASP A 6 -3.74 -20.64 -4.94
CA ASP A 6 -2.81 -20.05 -5.89
C ASP A 6 -3.51 -18.94 -6.67
N ILE A 7 -2.77 -17.84 -6.89
CA ILE A 7 -3.26 -16.74 -7.71
C ILE A 7 -3.21 -17.19 -9.17
N GLU A 8 -4.32 -16.98 -9.89
CA GLU A 8 -4.38 -17.24 -11.31
C GLU A 8 -3.38 -16.35 -12.06
N LEU A 9 -2.53 -16.98 -12.87
CA LEU A 9 -1.52 -16.27 -13.67
C LEU A 9 -2.23 -15.43 -14.76
N PRO A 10 -1.73 -14.22 -15.04
CA PRO A 10 -2.28 -13.42 -16.11
C PRO A 10 -2.05 -14.11 -17.47
N GLU A 11 -3.04 -13.96 -18.36
CA GLU A 11 -2.94 -14.49 -19.72
C GLU A 11 -1.87 -13.76 -20.54
N VAL A 12 -1.44 -14.39 -21.63
CA VAL A 12 -0.58 -13.77 -22.63
C VAL A 12 -1.45 -12.96 -23.60
N PRO A 13 -1.08 -11.71 -23.95
CA PRO A 13 -1.84 -10.95 -24.94
C PRO A 13 -2.01 -11.72 -26.26
N PRO A 14 -3.24 -11.81 -26.82
CA PRO A 14 -3.47 -12.53 -28.08
C PRO A 14 -2.65 -11.99 -29.25
N SER A 15 -2.36 -10.68 -29.27
CA SER A 15 -1.51 -10.02 -30.26
C SER A 15 -0.07 -10.52 -30.25
N VAL A 16 0.44 -10.94 -29.08
CA VAL A 16 1.75 -11.60 -28.95
C VAL A 16 1.65 -12.99 -29.56
N LEU A 17 0.69 -13.81 -29.14
CA LEU A 17 0.54 -15.18 -29.63
C LEU A 17 0.27 -15.29 -31.13
N ALA A 18 -0.33 -14.25 -31.72
CA ALA A 18 -0.61 -14.18 -33.15
C ALA A 18 0.64 -13.97 -34.03
N LYS A 19 1.80 -13.62 -33.44
CA LYS A 19 3.01 -13.40 -34.24
C LYS A 19 3.62 -14.73 -34.71
N PRO A 20 4.07 -14.81 -35.98
CA PRO A 20 4.55 -16.04 -36.61
C PRO A 20 5.91 -16.52 -36.10
N SER A 21 6.74 -15.62 -35.56
CA SER A 21 8.10 -15.94 -35.12
C SER A 21 8.32 -15.54 -33.66
N LEU A 22 9.25 -16.23 -32.99
CA LEU A 22 9.60 -15.92 -31.60
C LEU A 22 10.15 -14.50 -31.42
N ASP A 23 10.88 -14.00 -32.42
CA ASP A 23 11.44 -12.64 -32.41
C ASP A 23 10.33 -11.60 -32.49
N GLU A 24 9.32 -11.82 -33.34
CA GLU A 24 8.16 -10.94 -33.42
C GLU A 24 7.27 -11.04 -32.17
N GLN A 25 7.13 -12.22 -31.57
CA GLN A 25 6.46 -12.37 -30.27
C GLN A 25 7.18 -11.57 -29.18
N ALA A 26 8.51 -11.70 -29.10
CA ALA A 26 9.32 -10.98 -28.13
C ALA A 26 9.22 -9.45 -28.33
N ALA A 27 9.28 -8.97 -29.57
CA ALA A 27 9.13 -7.56 -29.89
C ALA A 27 7.74 -7.03 -29.49
N GLU A 28 6.67 -7.76 -29.78
CA GLU A 28 5.31 -7.36 -29.35
C GLU A 28 5.16 -7.38 -27.83
N MET A 29 5.71 -8.39 -27.15
CA MET A 29 5.71 -8.46 -25.68
C MET A 29 6.40 -7.23 -25.09
N ARG A 30 7.52 -6.78 -25.67
CA ARG A 30 8.21 -5.55 -25.24
C ARG A 30 7.32 -4.31 -25.36
N GLU A 31 6.50 -4.18 -26.40
CA GLU A 31 5.57 -3.05 -26.51
C GLU A 31 4.54 -3.00 -25.36
N TYR A 32 4.10 -4.14 -24.85
CA TYR A 32 3.27 -4.19 -23.64
C TYR A 32 4.04 -3.76 -22.38
N PHE A 33 5.29 -4.19 -22.23
CA PHE A 33 6.14 -3.76 -21.12
C PHE A 33 6.47 -2.27 -21.17
N LYS A 34 6.65 -1.71 -22.37
CA LYS A 34 6.81 -0.28 -22.60
C LYS A 34 5.56 0.50 -22.15
N ALA A 35 4.39 0.07 -22.61
CA ALA A 35 3.11 0.65 -22.21
C ALA A 35 2.90 0.59 -20.69
N PHE A 36 3.24 -0.52 -20.05
CA PHE A 36 3.19 -0.66 -18.59
C PHE A 36 4.13 0.32 -17.88
N ARG A 37 5.40 0.38 -18.28
CA ARG A 37 6.42 1.29 -17.72
C ARG A 37 5.97 2.75 -17.82
N ASP A 38 5.46 3.14 -18.98
CA ASP A 38 5.08 4.51 -19.29
C ASP A 38 3.64 4.84 -18.82
N SER A 39 2.93 3.86 -18.24
CA SER A 39 1.50 3.94 -17.92
C SER A 39 0.59 4.33 -19.11
N ASP A 40 1.04 4.07 -20.34
CA ASP A 40 0.37 4.42 -21.60
C ASP A 40 -0.46 3.23 -22.12
N HIS A 41 -1.69 3.13 -21.65
CA HIS A 41 -2.63 2.10 -22.09
C HIS A 41 -3.22 2.38 -23.49
N ALA A 42 -2.98 3.55 -24.09
CA ALA A 42 -3.42 3.86 -25.44
C ALA A 42 -2.49 3.23 -26.48
N HIS A 43 -1.18 3.15 -26.19
CA HIS A 43 -0.21 2.43 -27.03
C HIS A 43 -0.47 0.91 -27.06
N ARG A 44 -0.56 0.30 -25.87
CA ARG A 44 -1.00 -1.09 -25.67
C ARG A 44 -1.78 -1.18 -24.37
N ASP A 45 -2.99 -1.73 -24.42
CA ASP A 45 -3.77 -1.94 -23.21
C ASP A 45 -3.21 -3.11 -22.39
N TYR A 46 -2.32 -2.79 -21.46
CA TYR A 46 -1.63 -3.74 -20.60
C TYR A 46 -2.48 -4.18 -19.40
N ARG A 47 -3.54 -3.45 -19.05
CA ARG A 47 -4.30 -3.62 -17.81
C ARG A 47 -4.86 -5.05 -17.59
N PRO A 48 -5.35 -5.77 -18.62
CA PRO A 48 -5.82 -7.14 -18.44
C PRO A 48 -4.71 -8.16 -18.09
N TYR A 49 -3.48 -7.86 -18.50
CA TYR A 49 -2.33 -8.77 -18.49
C TYR A 49 -1.31 -8.44 -17.39
N PHE A 50 -1.29 -7.21 -16.91
CA PHE A 50 -0.41 -6.76 -15.81
C PHE A 50 -1.26 -6.53 -14.56
N ARG A 51 -1.50 -7.61 -13.82
CA ARG A 51 -2.44 -7.60 -12.68
C ARG A 51 -1.68 -7.29 -11.39
N PRO A 52 -2.02 -6.20 -10.68
CA PRO A 52 -1.43 -5.94 -9.38
C PRO A 52 -2.02 -6.86 -8.31
N ALA A 53 -1.16 -7.38 -7.46
CA ALA A 53 -1.54 -8.09 -6.24
C ALA A 53 -1.04 -7.32 -5.02
N LEU A 54 -1.93 -7.09 -4.05
CA LEU A 54 -1.59 -6.48 -2.78
C LEU A 54 -1.21 -7.56 -1.78
N CYS A 55 0.05 -7.56 -1.34
CA CYS A 55 0.54 -8.44 -0.30
C CYS A 55 0.35 -7.79 1.08
N VAL A 56 -0.19 -8.56 2.02
CA VAL A 56 -0.54 -8.10 3.36
C VAL A 56 0.06 -9.02 4.41
N LEU A 57 0.45 -8.43 5.54
CA LEU A 57 0.72 -9.15 6.78
C LEU A 57 -0.58 -9.19 7.58
N GLU A 58 -1.24 -10.33 7.64
CA GLU A 58 -2.34 -10.56 8.57
C GLU A 58 -1.81 -11.07 9.91
N VAL A 59 -2.31 -10.53 11.01
CA VAL A 59 -2.01 -10.95 12.37
C VAL A 59 -3.29 -11.31 13.13
N ALA A 60 -3.20 -12.29 14.03
CA ALA A 60 -4.31 -12.71 14.88
C ALA A 60 -3.78 -13.22 16.22
N TRP A 61 -4.56 -13.00 17.29
CA TRP A 61 -4.33 -13.67 18.55
C TRP A 61 -4.96 -15.06 18.49
N LEU A 62 -4.14 -16.10 18.52
CA LEU A 62 -4.60 -17.48 18.51
C LEU A 62 -4.56 -18.06 19.92
N ASP A 63 -5.56 -18.87 20.26
CA ASP A 63 -5.55 -19.59 21.53
C ASP A 63 -4.32 -20.51 21.53
N ALA A 64 -3.55 -20.49 22.62
CA ALA A 64 -2.33 -21.28 22.71
C ALA A 64 -2.70 -22.76 22.83
N GLY A 65 -2.78 -23.45 21.69
CA GLY A 65 -2.57 -24.90 21.66
C GLY A 65 -1.12 -25.24 22.02
N GLU A 66 -0.84 -26.51 22.32
CA GLU A 66 0.52 -26.97 22.63
C GLU A 66 1.45 -26.89 21.40
N ASP A 67 0.92 -27.15 20.19
CA ASP A 67 1.72 -27.22 18.97
C ASP A 67 1.96 -25.84 18.30
N LEU A 68 3.22 -25.60 17.91
CA LEU A 68 3.59 -24.49 17.01
C LEU A 68 3.48 -24.97 15.56
N THR A 69 2.56 -24.39 14.79
CA THR A 69 2.48 -24.67 13.35
C THR A 69 3.00 -23.49 12.56
N ASP A 70 4.13 -23.66 11.87
CA ASP A 70 4.70 -22.61 11.03
C ASP A 70 3.75 -22.27 9.86
N PRO A 71 3.28 -21.02 9.73
CA PRO A 71 2.41 -20.62 8.64
C PRO A 71 3.05 -20.75 7.25
N PHE A 72 4.38 -20.83 7.14
CA PHE A 72 5.14 -20.92 5.88
C PHE A 72 6.09 -22.13 5.85
N ASP A 73 6.03 -22.92 4.77
CA ASP A 73 7.07 -23.90 4.48
C ASP A 73 8.19 -23.19 3.69
N SER A 74 9.11 -22.55 4.40
CA SER A 74 10.30 -21.93 3.83
C SER A 74 11.55 -22.51 4.48
N GLU A 75 12.45 -23.10 3.68
CA GLU A 75 13.75 -23.63 4.18
C GLU A 75 14.60 -22.58 4.91
N ARG A 76 14.34 -21.28 4.69
CA ARG A 76 15.05 -20.15 5.33
C ARG A 76 14.27 -19.41 6.41
N HIS A 77 13.02 -19.77 6.66
CA HIS A 77 12.17 -19.12 7.66
C HIS A 77 11.35 -20.10 8.49
N LYS A 78 11.70 -21.39 8.46
CA LYS A 78 11.05 -22.38 9.32
C LYS A 78 11.37 -22.05 10.78
N LEU A 79 10.35 -21.84 11.59
CA LEU A 79 10.49 -21.60 13.02
C LEU A 79 11.29 -22.74 13.65
N ALA A 80 12.47 -22.41 14.17
CA ALA A 80 13.38 -23.36 14.80
C ALA A 80 12.94 -23.67 16.25
N ALA A 81 11.68 -24.02 16.45
CA ALA A 81 11.09 -24.43 17.71
C ALA A 81 9.99 -25.47 17.46
N ALA A 82 9.91 -26.50 18.30
CA ALA A 82 8.88 -27.52 18.24
C ALA A 82 7.53 -27.00 18.77
N ASP A 83 7.58 -26.14 19.79
CA ASP A 83 6.42 -25.59 20.47
C ASP A 83 6.64 -24.13 20.91
N TRP A 84 5.59 -23.54 21.47
CA TRP A 84 5.60 -22.15 21.96
C TRP A 84 6.51 -21.94 23.18
N GLU A 85 6.73 -22.96 24.00
CA GLU A 85 7.58 -22.86 25.19
C GLU A 85 9.05 -22.80 24.79
N GLU A 86 9.49 -23.69 23.89
CA GLU A 86 10.84 -23.69 23.34
C GLU A 86 11.14 -22.37 22.61
N LEU A 87 10.19 -21.87 21.80
CA LEU A 87 10.34 -20.58 21.12
C LEU A 87 10.59 -19.44 22.12
N ARG A 88 9.78 -19.36 23.18
CA ARG A 88 9.92 -18.35 24.23
C ARG A 88 11.22 -18.48 25.00
N ALA A 89 11.64 -19.71 25.34
CA ALA A 89 12.89 -19.94 26.05
C ALA A 89 14.10 -19.49 25.22
N LYS A 90 14.11 -19.80 23.92
CA LYS A 90 15.17 -19.35 23.00
C LYS A 90 15.18 -17.83 22.83
N LEU A 91 14.01 -17.20 22.66
CA LEU A 91 13.89 -15.75 22.57
C LEU A 91 14.34 -15.05 23.86
N ALA A 92 13.91 -15.54 25.03
CA ALA A 92 14.32 -15.00 26.32
C ALA A 92 15.84 -15.10 26.49
N TRP A 93 16.42 -16.26 26.18
CA TRP A 93 17.87 -16.43 26.23
C TRP A 93 18.60 -15.45 25.31
N MET A 94 18.12 -15.24 24.07
CA MET A 94 18.72 -14.27 23.14
C MET A 94 18.58 -12.82 23.63
N LEU A 95 17.41 -12.45 24.18
CA LEU A 95 17.17 -11.11 24.71
C LEU A 95 18.08 -10.80 25.91
N GLU A 96 18.24 -11.75 26.82
CA GLU A 96 19.07 -11.59 28.02
C GLU A 96 20.57 -11.66 27.71
N SER A 97 20.96 -12.47 26.73
CA SER A 97 22.38 -12.66 26.37
C SER A 97 22.88 -11.68 25.31
N GLY A 98 21.98 -11.02 24.57
CA GLY A 98 22.31 -10.19 23.41
C GLY A 98 22.77 -10.98 22.18
N HIS A 99 22.63 -12.31 22.19
CA HIS A 99 22.96 -13.15 21.04
C HIS A 99 21.86 -13.08 19.96
N LYS A 100 22.26 -13.29 18.70
CA LYS A 100 21.31 -13.51 17.59
C LYS A 100 21.34 -14.96 17.13
N ASP A 101 20.22 -15.44 16.62
CA ASP A 101 20.20 -16.69 15.85
C ASP A 101 20.92 -16.50 14.51
N THR A 102 21.91 -17.34 14.22
CA THR A 102 22.75 -17.22 13.01
C THR A 102 21.94 -17.48 11.74
N ASN A 103 20.93 -18.33 11.82
CA ASN A 103 20.07 -18.70 10.69
C ASN A 103 18.81 -17.82 10.59
N GLU A 104 18.59 -16.91 11.55
CA GLU A 104 17.44 -15.99 11.60
C GLU A 104 16.08 -16.70 11.53
N ASN A 105 16.00 -17.90 12.12
CA ASN A 105 14.85 -18.81 12.09
C ASN A 105 14.02 -18.77 13.39
N LEU A 106 14.24 -17.79 14.26
CA LEU A 106 13.46 -17.59 15.49
C LEU A 106 12.67 -16.29 15.40
N GLY A 107 11.38 -16.40 15.10
CA GLY A 107 10.48 -15.26 15.08
C GLY A 107 10.12 -14.80 16.50
N PHE A 108 10.19 -13.49 16.76
CA PHE A 108 9.64 -12.92 17.98
C PHE A 108 8.11 -12.84 17.87
N LEU A 109 7.42 -13.79 18.50
CA LEU A 109 5.96 -13.90 18.49
C LEU A 109 5.42 -13.62 19.91
N PRO A 110 4.86 -12.41 20.16
CA PRO A 110 4.36 -12.02 21.47
C PRO A 110 3.24 -12.94 21.98
N SER A 111 3.16 -13.09 23.30
CA SER A 111 2.04 -13.73 23.99
C SER A 111 1.35 -12.74 24.91
N SER A 112 0.03 -12.89 25.11
CA SER A 112 -0.74 -12.04 26.01
C SER A 112 -1.84 -12.85 26.69
N VAL A 113 -2.14 -12.52 27.95
CA VAL A 113 -3.41 -12.94 28.56
C VAL A 113 -4.53 -12.12 27.93
N ARG A 114 -5.56 -12.80 27.41
CA ARG A 114 -6.67 -12.17 26.67
C ARG A 114 -8.03 -12.30 27.36
N GLY A 115 -8.08 -13.08 28.44
CA GLY A 115 -9.28 -13.30 29.24
C GLY A 115 -9.02 -14.31 30.34
N ILE A 116 -10.09 -14.63 31.07
CA ILE A 116 -10.09 -15.66 32.12
C ILE A 116 -11.20 -16.65 31.76
N ARG A 117 -10.90 -17.94 31.78
CA ARG A 117 -11.87 -19.02 31.56
C ARG A 117 -12.79 -19.14 32.78
N ALA A 118 -13.90 -19.86 32.63
CA ALA A 118 -14.88 -20.06 33.70
C ALA A 118 -14.28 -20.73 34.96
N ASP A 119 -13.22 -21.52 34.79
CA ASP A 119 -12.47 -22.18 35.87
C ASP A 119 -11.43 -21.28 36.57
N GLY A 120 -11.31 -20.01 36.16
CA GLY A 120 -10.34 -19.06 36.70
C GLY A 120 -8.96 -19.11 36.04
N SER A 121 -8.72 -20.00 35.08
CA SER A 121 -7.45 -20.06 34.35
C SER A 121 -7.33 -18.93 33.31
N PRO A 122 -6.12 -18.38 33.07
CA PRO A 122 -5.94 -17.36 32.05
C PRO A 122 -6.04 -17.97 30.64
N VAL A 123 -6.70 -17.24 29.73
CA VAL A 123 -6.61 -17.50 28.28
C VAL A 123 -5.34 -16.84 27.78
N VAL A 124 -4.28 -17.64 27.63
CA VAL A 124 -3.02 -17.20 27.03
C VAL A 124 -3.13 -17.33 25.52
N ALA A 125 -2.98 -16.23 24.80
CA ALA A 125 -2.99 -16.20 23.36
C ALA A 125 -1.61 -15.86 22.81
N ASN A 126 -1.28 -16.44 21.67
CA ASN A 126 -0.07 -16.12 20.92
C ASN A 126 -0.42 -15.27 19.70
N LEU A 127 0.37 -14.23 19.45
CA LEU A 127 0.25 -13.45 18.24
C LEU A 127 0.88 -14.25 17.09
N ASP A 128 0.05 -14.72 16.18
CA ASP A 128 0.46 -15.40 14.97
C ASP A 128 0.24 -14.50 13.76
N TYR A 129 1.01 -14.73 12.69
CA TYR A 129 0.90 -13.96 11.46
C TYR A 129 0.94 -14.82 10.20
N ARG A 130 0.32 -14.32 9.13
CA ARG A 130 0.52 -14.85 7.78
C ARG A 130 0.70 -13.71 6.78
N ILE A 131 1.66 -13.85 5.89
CA ILE A 131 1.81 -13.07 4.68
C ILE A 131 1.09 -13.77 3.53
N PHE A 132 0.22 -13.06 2.84
CA PHE A 132 -0.39 -13.54 1.59
C PHE A 132 -0.63 -12.36 0.65
N CYS A 133 -0.87 -12.66 -0.63
CA CYS A 133 -1.19 -11.64 -1.63
C CYS A 133 -2.60 -11.85 -2.17
N HIS A 134 -3.28 -10.75 -2.46
CA HIS A 134 -4.62 -10.71 -3.02
C HIS A 134 -4.56 -10.01 -4.40
N PRO A 135 -4.99 -10.66 -5.50
CA PRO A 135 -5.08 -10.01 -6.79
C PRO A 135 -6.16 -8.94 -6.74
N LEU A 136 -5.80 -7.69 -7.02
CA LEU A 136 -6.75 -6.58 -7.03
C LEU A 136 -7.68 -6.69 -8.24
N LYS A 137 -8.93 -6.27 -8.07
CA LYS A 137 -9.93 -6.23 -9.15
C LYS A 137 -9.57 -5.16 -10.19
N ASP A 138 -9.07 -4.04 -9.70
CA ASP A 138 -8.78 -2.86 -10.52
C ASP A 138 -7.31 -2.83 -10.92
N ALA A 139 -7.05 -2.37 -12.14
CA ALA A 139 -5.69 -2.04 -12.54
C ALA A 139 -5.20 -0.82 -11.75
N LEU A 140 -3.95 -0.87 -11.31
CA LEU A 140 -3.28 0.23 -10.64
C LEU A 140 -2.14 0.72 -11.54
N PRO A 141 -2.23 1.91 -12.14
CA PRO A 141 -1.14 2.43 -12.96
C PRO A 141 0.07 2.83 -12.11
N LEU A 142 1.27 2.76 -12.67
CA LEU A 142 2.51 3.08 -11.95
C LEU A 142 2.61 4.56 -11.55
N ASN A 143 1.90 5.45 -12.24
CA ASN A 143 1.83 6.87 -11.87
C ASN A 143 1.10 7.14 -10.53
N GLN A 144 0.45 6.13 -9.94
CA GLN A 144 -0.11 6.20 -8.58
C GLN A 144 0.95 5.91 -7.50
N LEU A 145 2.17 5.56 -7.90
CA LEU A 145 3.27 5.26 -6.99
C LEU A 145 4.36 6.31 -7.15
N ARG A 146 4.94 6.72 -6.02
CA ARG A 146 6.16 7.54 -6.03
C ARG A 146 7.19 6.97 -5.07
N LEU A 147 8.45 7.29 -5.32
CA LEU A 147 9.48 7.04 -4.31
C LEU A 147 9.17 7.82 -3.04
N SER A 148 9.21 7.11 -1.92
CA SER A 148 8.93 7.70 -0.64
C SER A 148 9.87 8.88 -0.33
N LYS A 149 9.32 9.88 0.36
CA LYS A 149 10.05 11.07 0.83
C LYS A 149 10.95 10.75 2.05
N HIS A 150 11.03 9.50 2.50
CA HIS A 150 11.94 9.09 3.57
C HIS A 150 13.41 9.23 3.17
N LEU A 151 14.17 9.99 3.97
CA LEU A 151 15.60 10.17 3.75
C LEU A 151 16.44 8.95 4.13
N ALA A 152 15.92 8.04 4.96
CA ALA A 152 16.69 6.89 5.45
C ALA A 152 17.28 6.06 4.28
N SER A 153 16.47 5.79 3.24
CA SER A 153 16.93 5.09 2.04
C SER A 153 17.85 5.94 1.14
N ARG A 154 17.74 7.27 1.23
CA ARG A 154 18.52 8.26 0.45
C ARG A 154 19.82 8.69 1.12
N LEU A 155 20.00 8.42 2.41
CA LEU A 155 21.17 8.84 3.19
C LEU A 155 22.02 7.68 3.68
N ALA A 156 21.56 6.44 3.51
CA ALA A 156 22.32 5.24 3.87
C ALA A 156 23.72 5.19 3.19
N PRO A 157 24.73 4.60 3.85
CA PRO A 157 26.02 4.30 3.21
C PRO A 157 25.86 3.41 1.97
N HIS A 158 26.73 3.58 0.98
CA HIS A 158 26.67 2.85 -0.31
C HIS A 158 25.32 2.99 -1.03
N LYS A 159 24.75 4.19 -1.03
CA LYS A 159 23.45 4.50 -1.64
C LYS A 159 23.52 4.65 -3.16
N PRO A 160 22.40 4.39 -3.86
CA PRO A 160 22.19 4.90 -5.21
C PRO A 160 22.36 6.43 -5.23
N LEU A 161 23.16 6.94 -6.18
CA LEU A 161 23.49 8.37 -6.26
C LEU A 161 22.37 9.22 -6.90
N THR A 162 21.46 8.58 -7.62
CA THR A 162 20.36 9.27 -8.32
C THR A 162 19.00 8.69 -7.92
N THR A 163 17.94 9.48 -8.05
CA THR A 163 16.56 9.04 -7.83
C THR A 163 16.19 7.87 -8.76
N SER A 164 16.65 7.91 -10.00
CA SER A 164 16.46 6.82 -10.96
C SER A 164 17.12 5.53 -10.49
N ALA A 165 18.37 5.59 -10.01
CA ALA A 165 19.05 4.41 -9.48
C ALA A 165 18.40 3.92 -8.18
N LEU A 166 17.87 4.83 -7.35
CA LEU A 166 17.12 4.46 -6.14
C LEU A 166 15.83 3.71 -6.49
N TRP A 167 15.08 4.15 -7.50
CA TRP A 167 13.83 3.53 -7.96
C TRP A 167 13.98 2.03 -8.20
N HIS A 168 15.06 1.63 -8.88
CA HIS A 168 15.30 0.23 -9.22
C HIS A 168 16.04 -0.56 -8.13
N SER A 169 16.45 0.08 -7.03
CA SER A 169 17.15 -0.58 -5.92
C SER A 169 16.19 -1.32 -4.96
N ARG A 170 16.72 -2.29 -4.21
CA ARG A 170 15.98 -2.99 -3.13
C ARG A 170 15.62 -2.09 -1.93
N ARG A 171 16.34 -0.97 -1.80
CA ARG A 171 16.14 0.03 -0.75
C ARG A 171 14.99 0.99 -1.05
N ALA A 172 14.49 0.97 -2.28
CA ALA A 172 13.32 1.75 -2.67
C ALA A 172 12.13 1.43 -1.76
N ARG A 173 11.48 2.48 -1.31
CA ARG A 173 10.17 2.45 -0.63
C ARG A 173 9.25 3.36 -1.42
N PHE A 174 7.98 3.04 -1.45
CA PHE A 174 7.01 3.74 -2.28
C PHE A 174 5.84 4.22 -1.44
N ASP A 175 5.35 5.40 -1.79
CA ASP A 175 4.08 5.89 -1.29
C ASP A 175 3.03 5.60 -2.37
N LEU A 176 1.85 5.16 -1.96
CA LEU A 176 0.66 5.08 -2.81
C LEU A 176 -0.08 6.41 -2.77
N ASN A 177 -0.57 6.88 -3.91
CA ASN A 177 -1.36 8.10 -4.00
C ASN A 177 -2.58 7.99 -3.08
N PRO A 178 -2.78 8.92 -2.13
CA PRO A 178 -3.98 8.91 -1.30
C PRO A 178 -5.26 9.06 -2.12
N SER A 179 -5.20 9.73 -3.27
CA SER A 179 -6.35 9.93 -4.14
C SER A 179 -6.84 8.64 -4.78
N ASN A 180 -8.15 8.42 -4.74
CA ASN A 180 -8.83 7.38 -5.51
C ASN A 180 -9.33 7.87 -6.89
N SER A 181 -9.05 9.12 -7.27
CA SER A 181 -9.64 9.75 -8.46
C SER A 181 -8.99 9.35 -9.79
N GLY A 182 -7.95 8.51 -9.76
CA GLY A 182 -7.15 8.15 -10.94
C GLY A 182 -6.31 9.30 -11.49
N SER A 183 -6.20 10.43 -10.75
CA SER A 183 -5.36 11.56 -11.14
C SER A 183 -3.89 11.17 -11.16
N SER A 184 -3.16 11.65 -12.17
CA SER A 184 -1.69 11.55 -12.23
C SER A 184 -1.00 12.48 -11.22
N THR A 185 -1.74 13.40 -10.60
CA THR A 185 -1.21 14.29 -9.57
C THR A 185 -1.22 13.56 -8.24
N PHE A 186 -0.04 13.45 -7.63
CA PHE A 186 0.10 12.83 -6.32
C PHE A 186 -0.38 13.80 -5.24
N MET A 187 -1.36 13.38 -4.42
CA MET A 187 -1.84 14.20 -3.31
C MET A 187 -0.88 14.12 -2.12
N ASP A 188 -0.43 15.26 -1.62
CA ASP A 188 0.43 15.34 -0.44
C ASP A 188 -0.36 15.40 0.89
N TYR A 189 -1.67 15.62 0.82
CA TYR A 189 -2.55 15.61 1.99
C TYR A 189 -3.44 14.37 2.03
N PRO A 190 -3.56 13.72 3.20
CA PRO A 190 -4.44 12.57 3.34
C PRO A 190 -5.91 12.99 3.32
N SER A 191 -6.70 12.41 2.41
CA SER A 191 -8.15 12.35 2.56
C SER A 191 -8.52 11.40 3.71
N PHE A 192 -9.75 11.54 4.23
CA PHE A 192 -10.25 10.66 5.30
C PHE A 192 -10.25 9.19 4.84
N TRP A 193 -10.82 8.92 3.67
CA TRP A 193 -10.73 7.64 2.97
C TRP A 193 -9.76 7.73 1.80
N GLN A 194 -8.78 6.84 1.75
CA GLN A 194 -7.66 6.86 0.82
C GLN A 194 -7.73 5.69 -0.17
N GLN A 195 -6.97 5.75 -1.26
CA GLN A 195 -6.88 4.66 -2.22
C GLN A 195 -6.52 3.32 -1.55
N ILE A 196 -5.60 3.32 -0.57
CA ILE A 196 -5.23 2.11 0.17
C ILE A 196 -6.42 1.49 0.93
N ASP A 197 -7.42 2.29 1.36
CA ASP A 197 -8.63 1.77 1.98
C ASP A 197 -9.48 1.00 0.98
N SER A 198 -9.64 1.54 -0.23
CA SER A 198 -10.33 0.86 -1.32
C SER A 198 -9.63 -0.44 -1.71
N LEU A 199 -8.29 -0.49 -1.68
CA LEU A 199 -7.53 -1.70 -1.98
C LEU A 199 -7.65 -2.75 -0.86
N MET A 200 -7.49 -2.34 0.40
CA MET A 200 -7.61 -3.23 1.55
C MET A 200 -9.04 -3.80 1.69
N ALA A 201 -10.07 -3.03 1.34
CA ALA A 201 -11.47 -3.50 1.34
C ALA A 201 -11.73 -4.68 0.37
N GLN A 202 -10.84 -4.92 -0.61
CA GLN A 202 -10.92 -6.09 -1.49
C GLN A 202 -10.33 -7.35 -0.85
N VAL A 203 -9.44 -7.19 0.15
CA VAL A 203 -8.69 -8.29 0.76
C VAL A 203 -9.57 -9.04 1.76
N PRO A 204 -9.80 -10.35 1.56
CA PRO A 204 -10.58 -11.15 2.49
C PRO A 204 -9.81 -11.42 3.79
N GLY A 205 -10.53 -11.48 4.91
CA GLY A 205 -10.03 -11.95 6.19
C GLY A 205 -9.87 -13.48 6.24
N ARG A 206 -9.87 -14.04 7.46
CA ARG A 206 -9.63 -15.48 7.67
C ARG A 206 -10.72 -16.41 7.14
N ASP A 207 -11.95 -15.94 6.98
CA ASP A 207 -13.04 -16.73 6.37
C ASP A 207 -13.00 -16.77 4.83
N GLY A 208 -12.06 -16.04 4.22
CA GLY A 208 -11.82 -16.07 2.79
C GLY A 208 -12.87 -15.35 1.94
N TYR A 209 -12.89 -15.64 0.65
CA TYR A 209 -13.69 -14.90 -0.35
C TYR A 209 -15.21 -15.01 -0.19
N SER A 210 -15.70 -16.05 0.48
CA SER A 210 -17.14 -16.25 0.75
C SER A 210 -17.60 -15.58 2.05
N ALA A 211 -16.72 -14.84 2.73
CA ALA A 211 -17.07 -14.20 3.98
C ALA A 211 -18.20 -13.19 3.78
N ASN A 212 -19.24 -13.33 4.60
CA ASN A 212 -20.34 -12.38 4.70
C ASN A 212 -20.66 -12.22 6.20
N ILE A 213 -19.92 -11.34 6.86
CA ILE A 213 -19.98 -11.16 8.31
C ILE A 213 -20.43 -9.73 8.57
N SER A 214 -21.57 -9.56 9.24
CA SER A 214 -22.01 -8.23 9.67
C SER A 214 -21.16 -7.76 10.85
N ASP A 215 -21.03 -6.46 11.02
CA ASP A 215 -20.43 -5.87 12.23
C ASP A 215 -21.44 -4.99 12.95
N TYR A 216 -21.23 -4.86 14.26
CA TYR A 216 -22.13 -4.17 15.16
C TYR A 216 -21.34 -3.35 16.17
N GLU A 217 -21.85 -2.16 16.46
CA GLU A 217 -21.33 -1.31 17.48
C GLU A 217 -22.22 -1.32 18.72
N TYR A 218 -21.61 -1.43 19.89
CA TYR A 218 -22.26 -1.23 21.17
C TYR A 218 -22.66 0.24 21.38
N SER A 219 -23.96 0.51 21.47
CA SER A 219 -24.49 1.80 21.90
C SER A 219 -24.51 1.86 23.43
N SER A 220 -23.68 2.71 24.02
CA SER A 220 -23.67 2.90 25.48
C SER A 220 -24.97 3.54 25.99
N ASN A 221 -25.63 4.36 25.18
CA ASN A 221 -26.87 5.04 25.54
C ASN A 221 -28.06 4.09 25.55
N GLU A 222 -28.15 3.20 24.55
CA GLU A 222 -29.27 2.26 24.42
C GLU A 222 -28.96 0.90 25.05
N ARG A 223 -27.70 0.64 25.42
CA ARG A 223 -27.16 -0.64 25.90
C ARG A 223 -27.40 -1.83 24.97
N VAL A 224 -27.59 -1.55 23.68
CA VAL A 224 -27.79 -2.54 22.62
C VAL A 224 -26.75 -2.36 21.53
N SER A 225 -26.51 -3.42 20.77
CA SER A 225 -25.69 -3.38 19.57
C SER A 225 -26.50 -2.96 18.35
N ARG A 226 -25.93 -2.08 17.53
CA ARG A 226 -26.50 -1.59 16.27
C ARG A 226 -25.58 -1.91 15.11
N ARG A 227 -26.14 -2.24 13.96
CA ARG A 227 -25.37 -2.61 12.76
C ARG A 227 -24.50 -1.45 12.26
N THR A 228 -23.33 -1.80 11.74
CA THR A 228 -22.42 -0.85 11.08
C THR A 228 -22.56 -0.92 9.56
N TYR A 229 -22.28 0.20 8.91
CA TYR A 229 -22.51 0.42 7.48
C TYR A 229 -21.21 0.78 6.76
N ASN A 230 -21.20 0.57 5.44
CA ASN A 230 -20.08 0.89 4.57
C ASN A 230 -19.76 2.40 4.64
N PHE A 231 -18.48 2.75 4.59
CA PHE A 231 -18.04 4.14 4.58
C PHE A 231 -18.54 4.88 3.33
N LEU A 232 -18.53 4.22 2.17
CA LEU A 232 -18.90 4.81 0.89
C LEU A 232 -20.42 4.86 0.68
N ASP A 233 -21.16 3.91 1.24
CA ASP A 233 -22.62 3.82 1.14
C ASP A 233 -23.22 3.49 2.53
N ASP A 234 -23.95 4.44 3.12
CA ASP A 234 -24.55 4.26 4.44
C ASP A 234 -25.85 3.45 4.43
N GLN A 235 -26.33 3.03 3.25
CA GLN A 235 -27.44 2.09 3.10
C GLN A 235 -26.94 0.64 3.01
N GLU A 236 -25.66 0.42 2.71
CA GLU A 236 -25.06 -0.90 2.60
C GLU A 236 -24.50 -1.36 3.96
N PRO A 237 -24.98 -2.48 4.53
CA PRO A 237 -24.34 -3.10 5.68
C PRO A 237 -22.87 -3.40 5.40
N LEU A 238 -22.02 -3.12 6.38
CA LEU A 238 -20.60 -3.41 6.25
C LEU A 238 -20.34 -4.93 6.27
N ASN A 239 -19.75 -5.46 5.19
CA ASN A 239 -19.19 -6.80 5.23
C ASN A 239 -17.83 -6.78 5.93
N ALA A 240 -17.87 -7.03 7.24
CA ALA A 240 -16.69 -7.05 8.08
C ALA A 240 -15.81 -8.28 7.90
N GLY A 241 -16.17 -9.24 7.04
CA GLY A 241 -15.29 -10.35 6.65
C GLY A 241 -14.10 -9.92 5.78
N PHE A 242 -14.11 -8.69 5.27
CA PHE A 242 -13.02 -8.08 4.50
C PHE A 242 -12.31 -6.99 5.30
N TYR A 243 -11.05 -6.72 4.98
CA TYR A 243 -10.25 -5.75 5.73
C TYR A 243 -10.71 -4.31 5.52
N HIS A 244 -11.06 -3.65 6.61
CA HIS A 244 -11.49 -2.26 6.59
C HIS A 244 -11.03 -1.55 7.87
N ARG A 245 -10.84 -0.23 7.79
CA ARG A 245 -10.55 0.60 8.96
C ARG A 245 -11.61 1.67 9.22
N PHE A 246 -12.53 1.91 8.29
CA PHE A 246 -13.63 2.84 8.48
C PHE A 246 -14.98 2.13 8.45
N TYR A 247 -15.93 2.67 9.21
CA TYR A 247 -17.32 2.22 9.23
C TYR A 247 -18.22 3.39 9.62
N LYS A 248 -19.51 3.27 9.29
CA LYS A 248 -20.55 4.22 9.68
C LYS A 248 -21.53 3.62 10.68
N THR A 249 -22.10 4.48 11.51
CA THR A 249 -23.23 4.18 12.40
C THR A 249 -24.39 5.10 12.10
N GLN A 250 -25.62 4.61 12.29
CA GLN A 250 -26.82 5.45 12.15
C GLN A 250 -26.95 6.47 13.28
N THR A 251 -26.46 6.13 14.47
CA THR A 251 -26.40 7.02 15.63
C THR A 251 -25.09 7.78 15.65
N ARG A 252 -25.19 9.09 15.90
CA ARG A 252 -24.03 9.96 16.12
C ARG A 252 -23.48 9.74 17.53
N ASP A 253 -22.16 9.80 17.66
CA ASP A 253 -21.50 9.79 18.96
C ASP A 253 -21.73 11.12 19.72
N ALA A 254 -21.19 11.22 20.94
CA ALA A 254 -21.29 12.43 21.76
C ALA A 254 -20.66 13.68 21.11
N MET A 255 -19.80 13.52 20.11
CA MET A 255 -19.18 14.59 19.33
C MET A 255 -19.92 14.84 18.01
N GLY A 256 -21.10 14.25 17.81
CA GLY A 256 -21.92 14.42 16.61
C GLY A 256 -21.43 13.64 15.38
N ARG A 257 -20.51 12.69 15.53
CA ARG A 257 -19.88 11.93 14.43
C ARG A 257 -20.58 10.59 14.23
N ALA A 258 -20.90 10.29 12.97
CA ALA A 258 -21.45 9.00 12.53
C ALA A 258 -20.41 8.13 11.82
N VAL A 259 -19.28 8.71 11.44
CA VAL A 259 -18.16 8.03 10.79
C VAL A 259 -17.11 7.74 11.83
N ARG A 260 -16.64 6.49 11.85
CA ARG A 260 -15.68 6.01 12.85
C ARG A 260 -14.56 5.23 12.20
N ARG A 261 -13.47 5.12 12.93
CA ARG A 261 -12.24 4.46 12.49
C ARG A 261 -11.77 3.45 13.52
N ARG A 262 -11.39 2.26 13.05
CA ARG A 262 -10.71 1.23 13.83
C ARG A 262 -9.23 1.60 14.01
N GLY A 263 -8.66 1.26 15.15
CA GLY A 263 -7.24 1.54 15.44
C GLY A 263 -7.01 3.00 15.84
N PHE A 264 -7.63 3.44 16.95
CA PHE A 264 -7.53 4.80 17.48
C PHE A 264 -6.08 5.33 17.56
N SER A 265 -5.11 4.44 17.79
CA SER A 265 -3.69 4.77 17.93
C SER A 265 -2.83 4.48 16.69
N ASP A 266 -3.35 3.74 15.70
CA ASP A 266 -2.58 3.35 14.51
C ASP A 266 -3.40 3.52 13.24
N MET A 267 -2.97 4.47 12.42
CA MET A 267 -3.61 4.76 11.14
C MET A 267 -3.42 3.64 10.11
N THR A 268 -2.47 2.74 10.31
CA THR A 268 -1.97 1.82 9.30
C THR A 268 -2.40 0.37 9.55
N MET A 269 -3.41 0.18 10.39
CA MET A 269 -3.96 -1.12 10.73
C MET A 269 -5.41 -1.24 10.25
N TRP A 270 -5.68 -2.27 9.45
CA TRP A 270 -7.03 -2.66 9.02
C TRP A 270 -7.50 -3.86 9.83
N ALA A 271 -8.81 -4.04 9.99
CA ALA A 271 -9.36 -5.17 10.72
C ALA A 271 -10.44 -5.89 9.91
N ALA A 272 -10.57 -7.20 10.15
CA ALA A 272 -11.64 -8.04 9.63
C ALA A 272 -12.17 -8.93 10.75
N ARG A 273 -13.49 -9.11 10.81
CA ARG A 273 -14.14 -10.12 11.65
C ARG A 273 -13.86 -11.50 11.09
N THR A 274 -13.86 -12.48 11.98
CA THR A 274 -13.68 -13.88 11.63
C THR A 274 -14.58 -14.80 12.45
N THR A 275 -15.03 -15.91 11.86
CA THR A 275 -15.76 -16.97 12.57
C THR A 275 -14.85 -18.09 13.09
N GLN A 276 -13.58 -18.06 12.65
CA GLN A 276 -12.57 -19.07 12.98
C GLN A 276 -12.36 -19.22 14.50
N PRO A 277 -12.66 -20.39 15.09
CA PRO A 277 -12.67 -20.57 16.56
C PRO A 277 -11.27 -20.48 17.19
N GLN A 278 -10.21 -20.78 16.43
CA GLN A 278 -8.82 -20.66 16.89
C GLN A 278 -8.40 -19.22 17.18
N VAL A 279 -9.11 -18.23 16.63
CA VAL A 279 -8.85 -16.81 16.94
C VAL A 279 -9.54 -16.48 18.26
N VAL A 280 -8.77 -15.96 19.22
CA VAL A 280 -9.31 -15.57 20.52
C VAL A 280 -10.29 -14.42 20.35
N GLY A 281 -11.51 -14.62 20.82
CA GLY A 281 -12.57 -13.63 20.72
C GLY A 281 -12.69 -12.76 21.96
N ALA A 282 -13.26 -11.58 21.77
CA ALA A 282 -13.68 -10.68 22.83
C ALA A 282 -15.18 -10.90 23.13
N PRO A 283 -15.58 -11.03 24.41
CA PRO A 283 -16.98 -11.10 24.78
C PRO A 283 -17.75 -9.88 24.30
N ASN A 284 -18.95 -10.10 23.77
CA ASN A 284 -19.88 -9.03 23.40
C ASN A 284 -20.72 -8.62 24.61
N PRO A 285 -20.58 -7.39 25.14
CA PRO A 285 -21.31 -6.95 26.32
C PRO A 285 -22.81 -6.75 26.06
N ALA A 286 -23.26 -6.68 24.80
CA ALA A 286 -24.66 -6.50 24.43
C ALA A 286 -25.38 -7.81 24.06
N ALA A 287 -24.69 -8.95 24.04
CA ALA A 287 -25.31 -10.21 23.69
C ALA A 287 -26.49 -10.54 24.64
N GLY A 288 -27.66 -10.82 24.07
CA GLY A 288 -28.88 -11.11 24.83
C GLY A 288 -29.54 -9.90 25.49
N GLN A 289 -29.11 -8.66 25.17
CA GLN A 289 -29.73 -7.42 25.66
C GLN A 289 -30.84 -6.88 24.72
N GLY A 290 -31.28 -7.65 23.72
CA GLY A 290 -32.35 -7.28 22.79
C GLY A 290 -31.92 -6.36 21.64
N GLY A 291 -30.62 -6.29 21.36
CA GLY A 291 -30.07 -5.58 20.19
C GLY A 291 -30.12 -6.41 18.90
N GLU A 292 -29.52 -5.89 17.83
CA GLU A 292 -29.44 -6.59 16.54
C GLU A 292 -28.36 -7.69 16.51
N ASP A 293 -27.56 -7.77 17.57
CA ASP A 293 -26.41 -8.64 17.68
C ASP A 293 -26.50 -9.50 18.94
N ASP A 294 -26.82 -10.78 18.73
CA ASP A 294 -26.89 -11.79 19.78
C ASP A 294 -25.61 -12.66 19.84
N GLU A 295 -24.58 -12.34 19.05
CA GLU A 295 -23.34 -13.10 19.06
C GLU A 295 -22.56 -12.83 20.35
N ALA A 296 -22.37 -13.87 21.17
CA ALA A 296 -21.72 -13.73 22.47
C ALA A 296 -20.23 -13.33 22.41
N VAL A 297 -19.54 -13.62 21.30
CA VAL A 297 -18.08 -13.46 21.19
C VAL A 297 -17.69 -13.01 19.80
N HIS A 298 -17.07 -11.84 19.69
CA HIS A 298 -16.53 -11.32 18.42
C HIS A 298 -15.05 -11.63 18.28
N ARG A 299 -14.65 -12.14 17.11
CA ARG A 299 -13.24 -12.40 16.79
C ARG A 299 -12.78 -11.51 15.65
N TRP A 300 -11.53 -11.06 15.75
CA TRP A 300 -10.95 -10.11 14.83
C TRP A 300 -9.54 -10.52 14.45
N THR A 301 -9.20 -10.27 13.19
CA THR A 301 -7.83 -10.27 12.68
C THR A 301 -7.49 -8.87 12.19
N TRP A 302 -6.19 -8.57 12.15
CA TRP A 302 -5.68 -7.29 11.69
C TRP A 302 -4.73 -7.49 10.52
N ALA A 303 -4.63 -6.49 9.65
CA ALA A 303 -3.71 -6.54 8.53
C ALA A 303 -2.96 -5.23 8.31
N VAL A 304 -1.71 -5.37 7.88
CA VAL A 304 -0.83 -4.28 7.44
C VAL A 304 -0.45 -4.53 5.98
N PRO A 305 -0.65 -3.57 5.06
CA PRO A 305 -0.20 -3.71 3.67
C PRO A 305 1.33 -3.72 3.62
N LEU A 306 1.91 -4.65 2.85
CA LEU A 306 3.35 -4.82 2.73
C LEU A 306 3.90 -4.27 1.41
N GLU A 307 3.39 -4.79 0.30
CA GLU A 307 3.88 -4.45 -1.03
C GLU A 307 2.82 -4.68 -2.10
N LEU A 308 2.93 -3.94 -3.20
CA LEU A 308 2.23 -4.21 -4.45
C LEU A 308 3.16 -5.00 -5.37
N VAL A 309 2.67 -6.11 -5.90
CA VAL A 309 3.40 -7.00 -6.80
C VAL A 309 2.65 -7.09 -8.13
N TYR A 310 3.28 -6.68 -9.22
CA TYR A 310 2.69 -6.82 -10.55
C TYR A 310 3.02 -8.19 -11.12
N MET A 311 1.97 -8.99 -11.34
CA MET A 311 2.06 -10.18 -12.17
C MET A 311 2.10 -9.75 -13.64
N THR A 312 2.86 -10.47 -14.45
CA THR A 312 3.08 -10.11 -15.86
C THR A 312 2.80 -11.30 -16.77
N PRO A 313 2.49 -11.08 -18.06
CA PRO A 313 2.25 -12.16 -19.01
C PRO A 313 3.45 -13.10 -19.21
N LEU A 314 4.66 -12.72 -18.78
CA LEU A 314 5.83 -13.62 -18.79
C LEU A 314 5.60 -14.89 -17.97
N MET A 315 4.75 -14.83 -16.95
CA MET A 315 4.45 -15.97 -16.09
C MET A 315 3.69 -17.08 -16.85
N ALA A 316 2.90 -16.70 -17.87
CA ALA A 316 2.15 -17.64 -18.72
C ALA A 316 2.78 -17.86 -20.10
N TRP A 317 3.68 -16.98 -20.55
CA TRP A 317 4.29 -17.05 -21.88
C TRP A 317 5.31 -18.20 -22.00
N ASN A 318 4.92 -19.26 -22.72
CA ASN A 318 5.73 -20.44 -22.98
C ASN A 318 5.83 -20.74 -24.49
N PRO A 319 6.46 -19.87 -25.28
CA PRO A 319 6.51 -20.03 -26.74
C PRO A 319 7.46 -21.15 -27.19
N LEU A 320 8.29 -21.67 -26.28
CA LEU A 320 9.27 -22.74 -26.50
C LEU A 320 8.74 -24.11 -26.07
N ASP A 321 7.45 -24.21 -25.72
CA ASP A 321 6.77 -25.46 -25.32
C ASP A 321 7.51 -26.25 -24.22
N ILE A 322 8.09 -25.54 -23.25
CA ILE A 322 8.84 -26.15 -22.14
C ILE A 322 7.89 -26.89 -21.20
N ARG A 323 8.27 -28.11 -20.81
CA ARG A 323 7.49 -28.95 -19.89
C ARG A 323 7.47 -28.37 -18.47
N TYR A 324 6.30 -28.38 -17.84
CA TYR A 324 6.13 -28.00 -16.43
C TYR A 324 5.98 -29.23 -15.52
N GLY A 325 6.76 -29.28 -14.44
CA GLY A 325 6.80 -30.38 -13.48
C GLY A 325 5.79 -30.29 -12.34
N GLY A 326 5.17 -29.13 -12.08
CA GLY A 326 4.26 -28.90 -10.96
C GLY A 326 4.72 -27.77 -10.02
N SER A 327 3.90 -27.46 -9.00
CA SER A 327 4.02 -26.25 -8.18
C SER A 327 4.39 -26.45 -6.70
N SER A 328 4.39 -27.67 -6.14
CA SER A 328 4.19 -27.79 -4.68
C SER A 328 5.20 -28.63 -3.88
N ASN A 329 6.27 -29.17 -4.49
CA ASN A 329 7.36 -29.75 -3.70
C ASN A 329 8.67 -29.87 -4.51
N TYR A 330 9.79 -29.32 -4.01
CA TYR A 330 11.09 -29.45 -4.68
C TYR A 330 11.48 -30.93 -4.91
N ASN A 331 11.31 -31.77 -3.89
CA ASN A 331 11.74 -33.17 -3.93
C ASN A 331 10.81 -34.07 -4.76
N ARG A 332 9.57 -33.64 -5.03
CA ARG A 332 8.55 -34.46 -5.72
C ARG A 332 8.24 -33.98 -7.14
N ASP A 333 8.18 -32.66 -7.36
CA ASP A 333 7.71 -32.05 -8.61
C ASP A 333 8.86 -31.41 -9.42
N CYS A 334 9.89 -30.91 -8.75
CA CYS A 334 11.03 -30.25 -9.40
C CYS A 334 12.19 -31.21 -9.71
N GLY A 335 12.42 -32.23 -8.88
CA GLY A 335 13.54 -33.17 -9.05
C GLY A 335 13.55 -33.84 -10.43
N ASP A 336 12.39 -34.29 -10.91
CA ASP A 336 12.26 -34.97 -12.21
C ASP A 336 12.61 -34.07 -13.40
N VAL A 337 12.22 -32.79 -13.34
CA VAL A 337 12.45 -31.82 -14.42
C VAL A 337 13.81 -31.14 -14.33
N LEU A 338 14.41 -31.01 -13.15
CA LEU A 338 15.71 -30.37 -12.97
C LEU A 338 16.87 -31.35 -12.99
N ALA A 339 16.78 -32.47 -12.28
CA ALA A 339 17.91 -33.37 -12.09
C ALA A 339 17.97 -34.47 -13.18
N GLY A 340 16.81 -34.79 -13.77
CA GLY A 340 16.63 -35.93 -14.68
C GLY A 340 16.87 -37.30 -13.99
N PRO A 341 16.73 -38.43 -14.71
CA PRO A 341 16.78 -39.78 -14.11
C PRO A 341 18.08 -40.14 -13.39
N ALA A 342 19.16 -39.38 -13.61
CA ALA A 342 20.50 -39.63 -13.07
C ALA A 342 21.03 -38.54 -12.13
N GLY A 343 20.27 -37.45 -11.89
CA GLY A 343 20.67 -36.39 -10.96
C GLY A 343 21.84 -35.48 -11.42
N LYS A 344 22.16 -35.44 -12.72
CA LYS A 344 23.40 -34.81 -13.25
C LYS A 344 23.20 -33.51 -14.02
N ARG A 345 21.95 -33.09 -14.25
CA ARG A 345 21.64 -31.88 -15.03
C ARG A 345 21.88 -30.63 -14.17
N THR A 346 22.54 -29.63 -14.74
CA THR A 346 22.99 -28.40 -14.06
C THR A 346 22.43 -27.12 -14.68
N GLY A 347 21.64 -27.26 -15.76
CA GLY A 347 21.07 -26.13 -16.49
C GLY A 347 22.10 -25.43 -17.38
N ASP A 348 23.07 -26.15 -17.92
CA ASP A 348 24.10 -25.59 -18.81
C ASP A 348 23.42 -25.05 -20.10
N PRO A 349 23.62 -23.76 -20.45
CA PRO A 349 22.97 -23.15 -21.60
C PRO A 349 23.57 -23.55 -22.96
N LEU A 350 24.66 -24.32 -22.98
CA LEU A 350 25.38 -24.73 -24.20
C LEU A 350 25.42 -26.25 -24.39
N ASP A 351 25.11 -27.03 -23.37
CA ASP A 351 25.23 -28.49 -23.36
C ASP A 351 23.87 -29.16 -23.08
N ALA A 352 23.27 -29.77 -24.12
CA ALA A 352 21.95 -30.39 -24.04
C ALA A 352 21.88 -31.56 -23.04
N ASP A 353 22.99 -32.25 -22.78
CA ASP A 353 23.06 -33.35 -21.81
C ASP A 353 23.04 -32.84 -20.36
N LYS A 354 23.42 -31.58 -20.17
CA LYS A 354 23.43 -30.91 -18.85
C LYS A 354 22.30 -29.90 -18.67
N ALA A 355 21.57 -29.52 -19.71
CA ALA A 355 20.38 -28.69 -19.63
C ALA A 355 19.30 -29.30 -18.73
N PHE A 356 18.36 -28.53 -18.20
CA PHE A 356 17.23 -29.10 -17.46
C PHE A 356 16.21 -29.76 -18.39
N ASN A 357 15.44 -30.74 -17.92
CA ASN A 357 14.38 -31.42 -18.69
C ASN A 357 13.05 -30.65 -18.74
N GLY A 358 12.98 -29.49 -18.09
CA GLY A 358 11.78 -28.68 -18.00
C GLY A 358 11.92 -27.62 -16.91
N THR A 359 10.79 -27.17 -16.39
CA THR A 359 10.69 -26.13 -15.35
C THR A 359 9.64 -26.50 -14.29
N CYS A 360 9.70 -25.90 -13.10
CA CYS A 360 8.73 -26.13 -12.02
C CYS A 360 8.47 -24.83 -11.24
N GLY A 361 7.52 -24.84 -10.30
CA GLY A 361 7.15 -23.64 -9.53
C GLY A 361 8.31 -23.01 -8.74
N TRP A 362 9.29 -23.82 -8.33
CA TRP A 362 10.46 -23.34 -7.58
C TRP A 362 11.60 -22.83 -8.49
N PHE A 363 11.72 -23.40 -9.69
CA PHE A 363 12.72 -23.06 -10.70
C PHE A 363 12.02 -22.76 -12.02
N PHE A 364 11.52 -21.53 -12.11
CA PHE A 364 10.54 -21.12 -13.12
C PHE A 364 11.19 -20.45 -14.35
N PHE A 365 11.81 -21.25 -15.21
CA PHE A 365 12.53 -20.83 -16.41
C PHE A 365 11.68 -21.04 -17.67
N ARG A 366 11.13 -19.96 -18.25
CA ARG A 366 10.34 -20.04 -19.49
C ARG A 366 10.59 -18.92 -20.48
N THR A 367 11.08 -17.77 -20.02
CA THR A 367 11.20 -16.57 -20.84
C THR A 367 12.41 -16.74 -21.73
N PRO A 368 12.26 -16.70 -23.07
CA PRO A 368 13.38 -16.77 -23.99
C PRO A 368 14.45 -15.74 -23.65
N GLU A 369 15.73 -16.11 -23.67
CA GLU A 369 16.84 -15.18 -23.39
C GLU A 369 16.75 -13.92 -24.26
N ARG A 370 16.39 -14.12 -25.54
CA ARG A 370 16.26 -13.06 -26.52
C ARG A 370 15.21 -12.00 -26.19
N PHE A 371 14.32 -12.20 -25.20
CA PHE A 371 13.44 -11.14 -24.74
C PHE A 371 14.21 -10.02 -24.03
N PHE A 372 15.31 -10.38 -23.35
CA PHE A 372 16.15 -9.49 -22.57
C PHE A 372 17.31 -8.92 -23.39
N ASP A 373 17.91 -7.83 -22.89
CA ASP A 373 19.09 -7.22 -23.51
C ASP A 373 20.31 -8.16 -23.39
N PRO A 374 20.95 -8.54 -24.51
CA PRO A 374 22.12 -9.43 -24.49
C PRO A 374 23.36 -8.79 -23.83
N ASN A 375 23.43 -7.46 -23.75
CA ASN A 375 24.54 -6.71 -23.16
C ASN A 375 24.30 -6.34 -21.69
N ALA A 376 23.14 -6.67 -21.13
CA ALA A 376 22.83 -6.38 -19.74
C ALA A 376 23.82 -7.07 -18.81
N SER A 377 24.54 -6.28 -18.01
CA SER A 377 25.42 -6.80 -16.97
C SER A 377 24.60 -7.55 -15.92
N ALA A 378 24.77 -8.87 -15.85
CA ALA A 378 24.30 -9.64 -14.71
C ALA A 378 25.19 -9.30 -13.51
N THR A 379 24.81 -8.31 -12.70
CA THR A 379 25.38 -8.17 -11.35
C THR A 379 24.88 -9.36 -10.54
N ALA A 380 25.68 -10.44 -10.54
CA ALA A 380 25.41 -11.65 -9.77
C ALA A 380 25.53 -11.32 -8.27
N ASP A 381 24.39 -11.22 -7.59
CA ASP A 381 24.32 -11.25 -6.14
C ASP A 381 24.08 -12.70 -5.68
N PRO A 382 24.77 -13.21 -4.65
CA PRO A 382 24.56 -14.57 -4.13
C PRO A 382 23.12 -14.89 -3.70
N ALA A 383 22.28 -13.88 -3.44
CA ALA A 383 20.85 -14.03 -3.13
C ALA A 383 19.94 -14.00 -4.37
N ASP A 384 20.48 -13.63 -5.54
CA ASP A 384 19.79 -13.64 -6.84
C ASP A 384 20.39 -14.71 -7.74
N THR A 385 19.99 -15.97 -7.50
CA THR A 385 20.41 -17.13 -8.31
C THR A 385 19.90 -17.10 -9.76
N GLY A 386 19.14 -16.07 -10.16
CA GLY A 386 18.29 -16.05 -11.35
C GLY A 386 18.72 -15.19 -12.54
N TYR A 387 19.84 -14.45 -12.44
CA TYR A 387 20.28 -13.62 -13.58
C TYR A 387 21.02 -14.41 -14.66
N ARG A 388 21.27 -15.71 -14.45
CA ARG A 388 21.97 -16.54 -15.41
C ARG A 388 21.02 -17.06 -16.47
N VAL A 389 21.49 -17.06 -17.70
CA VAL A 389 20.85 -17.84 -18.78
C VAL A 389 21.04 -19.32 -18.46
N VAL A 390 19.95 -20.07 -18.57
CA VAL A 390 19.89 -21.50 -18.26
C VAL A 390 19.44 -22.25 -19.50
N GLY A 391 20.05 -23.41 -19.72
CA GLY A 391 19.60 -24.36 -20.74
C GLY A 391 18.47 -25.23 -20.22
N VAL A 392 17.36 -25.29 -20.95
CA VAL A 392 16.21 -26.15 -20.66
C VAL A 392 15.80 -26.86 -21.95
N LEU A 393 15.46 -28.14 -21.87
CA LEU A 393 14.94 -28.91 -22.99
C LEU A 393 13.45 -28.64 -23.14
N ASP A 394 13.01 -28.40 -24.38
CA ASP A 394 11.59 -28.39 -24.72
C ASP A 394 11.01 -29.83 -24.74
N LYS A 395 9.70 -29.95 -24.98
CA LYS A 395 9.04 -31.27 -25.05
C LYS A 395 9.57 -32.16 -26.17
N GLN A 396 10.23 -31.59 -27.17
CA GLN A 396 10.83 -32.29 -28.30
C GLN A 396 12.30 -32.65 -28.02
N GLY A 397 12.85 -32.23 -26.87
CA GLY A 397 14.21 -32.50 -26.43
C GLY A 397 15.26 -31.55 -27.00
N ALA A 398 14.86 -30.45 -27.66
CA ALA A 398 15.80 -29.45 -28.16
C ALA A 398 16.22 -28.47 -27.05
N LEU A 399 17.49 -28.08 -27.08
CA LEU A 399 18.07 -27.14 -26.12
C LEU A 399 17.53 -25.72 -26.35
N GLN A 400 16.91 -25.17 -25.32
CA GLN A 400 16.38 -23.82 -25.29
C GLN A 400 17.11 -22.97 -24.24
N ARG A 401 17.46 -21.74 -24.64
CA ARG A 401 18.11 -20.76 -23.75
C ARG A 401 17.06 -19.81 -23.18
N VAL A 402 16.88 -19.89 -21.87
CA VAL A 402 15.84 -19.16 -21.15
C VAL A 402 16.39 -18.49 -19.90
N ARG A 403 15.59 -17.57 -19.36
CA ARG A 403 15.78 -16.97 -18.03
C ARG A 403 14.52 -17.18 -17.19
N GLU A 404 14.61 -16.84 -15.91
CA GLU A 404 13.48 -16.92 -14.99
C GLU A 404 12.33 -16.01 -15.44
N SER A 405 11.11 -16.53 -15.31
CA SER A 405 9.85 -15.88 -15.68
C SER A 405 9.00 -15.51 -14.47
N GLY A 406 9.57 -15.68 -13.28
CA GLY A 406 8.89 -15.47 -12.01
C GLY A 406 8.78 -14.00 -11.63
N THR A 407 8.49 -13.77 -10.35
CA THR A 407 8.35 -12.43 -9.79
C THR A 407 9.70 -11.86 -9.40
N PHE A 408 10.12 -10.79 -10.07
CA PHE A 408 11.34 -10.06 -9.72
C PHE A 408 11.03 -8.78 -8.93
N ILE A 409 12.01 -8.27 -8.17
CA ILE A 409 11.95 -6.86 -7.72
C ILE A 409 12.04 -5.97 -8.96
N SER A 410 13.13 -6.14 -9.71
CA SER A 410 13.38 -5.52 -11.01
C SER A 410 13.75 -6.62 -11.99
N LEU A 411 13.11 -6.66 -13.15
CA LEU A 411 13.46 -7.59 -14.21
C LEU A 411 14.90 -7.37 -14.67
N PRO A 412 15.57 -8.40 -15.22
CA PRO A 412 16.74 -8.18 -16.06
C PRO A 412 16.41 -7.14 -17.13
N GLU A 413 17.40 -6.36 -17.57
CA GLU A 413 17.15 -5.31 -18.55
C GLU A 413 16.52 -5.89 -19.82
N ILE A 414 15.44 -5.26 -20.26
CA ILE A 414 14.73 -5.63 -21.46
C ILE A 414 15.31 -4.80 -22.61
N GLU A 415 15.60 -5.47 -23.73
CA GLU A 415 16.20 -4.82 -24.90
C GLU A 415 15.36 -3.62 -25.33
N GLY A 416 16.00 -2.45 -25.42
CA GLY A 416 15.37 -1.18 -25.82
C GLY A 416 14.50 -0.51 -24.75
N LEU A 417 14.26 -1.15 -23.59
CA LEU A 417 13.42 -0.61 -22.51
C LEU A 417 14.16 -0.38 -21.19
N GLY A 418 15.31 -1.04 -21.00
CA GLY A 418 16.08 -1.00 -19.77
C GLY A 418 15.41 -1.81 -18.65
N GLN A 419 15.67 -1.41 -17.41
CA GLN A 419 15.19 -2.13 -16.24
C GLN A 419 13.73 -1.76 -15.90
N ILE A 420 12.88 -2.78 -15.67
CA ILE A 420 11.47 -2.58 -15.27
C ILE A 420 11.24 -3.20 -13.88
N ARG A 421 10.61 -2.43 -12.99
CA ARG A 421 10.31 -2.84 -11.61
C ARG A 421 8.91 -3.43 -11.50
N LEU A 422 8.77 -4.52 -10.73
CA LEU A 422 7.48 -5.21 -10.52
C LEU A 422 7.01 -5.23 -9.06
N ARG A 423 7.89 -5.01 -8.07
CA ARG A 423 7.52 -5.06 -6.64
C ARG A 423 7.71 -3.72 -5.95
N TYR A 424 6.68 -3.21 -5.30
CA TYR A 424 6.66 -1.88 -4.70
C TYR A 424 6.32 -1.98 -3.21
N PRO A 425 7.33 -1.98 -2.32
CA PRO A 425 7.10 -1.96 -0.88
C PRO A 425 6.44 -0.65 -0.47
N ILE A 426 5.25 -0.76 0.12
CA ILE A 426 4.40 0.35 0.58
C ILE A 426 4.11 0.29 2.09
N TYR A 427 4.76 -0.62 2.81
CA TYR A 427 4.49 -0.80 4.23
C TYR A 427 4.79 0.47 5.04
N PRO A 428 3.96 0.73 6.06
CA PRO A 428 4.24 1.78 7.02
C PRO A 428 5.44 1.39 7.91
N VAL A 429 6.13 2.38 8.45
CA VAL A 429 7.15 2.14 9.49
C VAL A 429 6.61 2.60 10.83
N HIS A 430 6.71 1.77 11.88
CA HIS A 430 6.02 1.97 13.18
C HIS A 430 6.17 3.39 13.81
N TRP A 431 7.33 4.01 13.70
CA TRP A 431 7.62 5.36 14.17
C TRP A 431 6.92 6.50 13.40
N GLU A 432 6.34 6.23 12.23
CA GLU A 432 5.71 7.25 11.38
C GLU A 432 4.50 7.92 12.02
N GLY A 433 3.83 7.21 12.93
CA GLY A 433 2.72 7.76 13.72
C GLY A 433 3.18 8.71 14.85
N SER A 434 4.45 8.65 15.25
CA SER A 434 4.95 9.39 16.41
C SER A 434 4.99 10.91 16.17
N GLN A 435 4.80 11.68 17.23
CA GLN A 435 4.89 13.14 17.17
C GLN A 435 6.29 13.59 16.72
N ALA A 436 7.34 12.99 17.28
CA ALA A 436 8.72 13.29 16.92
C ALA A 436 8.98 13.10 15.42
N TRP A 437 8.46 12.03 14.83
CA TRP A 437 8.58 11.82 13.39
C TRP A 437 7.86 12.88 12.57
N LYS A 438 6.63 13.25 12.96
CA LYS A 438 5.86 14.28 12.27
C LYS A 438 6.57 15.63 12.31
N GLU A 439 7.14 16.02 13.44
CA GLU A 439 7.91 17.25 13.59
C GLU A 439 9.20 17.22 12.74
N VAL A 440 9.95 16.11 12.76
CA VAL A 440 11.14 15.93 11.91
C VAL A 440 10.78 15.97 10.42
N LYS A 441 9.65 15.40 10.03
CA LYS A 441 9.17 15.45 8.64
C LYS A 441 8.74 16.84 8.22
N ALA A 442 8.05 17.58 9.08
CA ALA A 442 7.72 18.98 8.84
C ALA A 442 9.00 19.82 8.67
N LEU A 443 10.00 19.64 9.54
CA LEU A 443 11.30 20.30 9.42
C LEU A 443 12.02 19.91 8.12
N GLN A 444 11.98 18.63 7.75
CA GLN A 444 12.53 18.15 6.49
C GLN A 444 11.87 18.85 5.30
N THR A 445 10.54 18.96 5.28
CA THR A 445 9.80 19.67 4.22
C THR A 445 10.25 21.14 4.15
N LEU A 446 10.29 21.84 5.29
CA LEU A 446 10.77 23.23 5.37
C LEU A 446 12.22 23.42 4.87
N THR A 447 13.06 22.39 5.01
CA THR A 447 14.48 22.46 4.62
C THR A 447 14.71 22.02 3.17
N LEU A 448 13.85 21.18 2.61
CA LEU A 448 14.04 20.55 1.30
C LEU A 448 13.09 21.06 0.20
N GLU A 449 11.99 21.75 0.53
CA GLU A 449 11.15 22.44 -0.46
C GLU A 449 11.81 23.74 -0.94
N THR A 450 12.93 23.60 -1.64
CA THR A 450 13.24 24.45 -2.79
C THR A 450 12.21 24.15 -3.88
N SER A 451 11.47 25.15 -4.32
CA SER A 451 10.53 25.02 -5.45
C SER A 451 11.26 24.58 -6.72
N ALA A 452 10.51 24.10 -7.71
CA ALA A 452 11.02 23.57 -8.98
C ALA A 452 11.90 24.57 -9.79
N ASP A 453 11.97 25.84 -9.36
CA ASP A 453 12.78 26.92 -9.92
C ASP A 453 14.07 27.22 -9.12
N GLY A 454 14.37 26.45 -8.06
CA GLY A 454 15.56 26.64 -7.23
C GLY A 454 15.49 27.85 -6.30
N SER A 455 14.33 28.49 -6.14
CA SER A 455 14.14 29.49 -5.09
C SER A 455 13.79 28.78 -3.76
N VAL A 456 14.43 29.23 -2.67
CA VAL A 456 14.09 28.79 -1.32
C VAL A 456 12.77 29.48 -0.98
N GLY A 457 11.66 28.74 -1.06
CA GLY A 457 10.41 29.18 -0.45
C GLY A 457 10.69 29.48 1.02
N SER A 458 10.39 30.72 1.44
CA SER A 458 10.67 31.12 2.81
C SER A 458 9.77 30.30 3.75
N ALA A 459 10.21 30.04 4.99
CA ALA A 459 9.37 29.35 5.98
C ALA A 459 7.99 30.02 6.17
N SER A 460 7.85 31.31 5.83
CA SER A 460 6.58 32.03 5.76
C SER A 460 5.65 31.55 4.64
N ASP A 461 6.14 31.14 3.48
CA ASP A 461 5.29 30.68 2.38
C ASP A 461 4.64 29.31 2.69
N VAL A 462 5.39 28.42 3.37
CA VAL A 462 4.88 27.13 3.87
C VAL A 462 4.02 27.31 5.14
N ALA A 463 4.33 28.28 6.00
CA ALA A 463 3.48 28.62 7.13
C ALA A 463 2.11 29.17 6.67
N ASN A 464 2.09 30.05 5.67
CA ASN A 464 0.86 30.61 5.11
C ASN A 464 0.02 29.56 4.36
N SER A 465 0.67 28.59 3.69
CA SER A 465 -0.05 27.47 3.04
C SER A 465 -0.57 26.42 4.03
N LEU A 466 0.00 26.32 5.25
CA LEU A 466 -0.44 25.37 6.27
C LEU A 466 -1.39 25.98 7.33
N ALA A 467 -1.27 27.27 7.62
CA ALA A 467 -2.06 27.97 8.65
C ALA A 467 -3.19 28.83 8.07
N GLY A 468 -3.14 29.16 6.77
CA GLY A 468 -4.02 30.17 6.18
C GLY A 468 -3.43 31.58 6.27
N ILE A 469 -4.24 32.58 5.92
CA ILE A 469 -3.90 34.01 6.07
C ILE A 469 -5.08 34.76 6.68
N ASP A 470 -4.79 35.77 7.51
CA ASP A 470 -5.77 36.73 7.97
C ASP A 470 -5.64 38.05 7.19
N LEU A 471 -6.74 38.47 6.58
CA LEU A 471 -6.86 39.72 5.84
C LEU A 471 -7.73 40.71 6.63
N GLY A 472 -7.12 41.78 7.13
CA GLY A 472 -7.83 42.89 7.78
C GLY A 472 -8.49 43.79 6.75
N LEU A 473 -9.79 44.07 6.93
CA LEU A 473 -10.52 45.06 6.15
C LEU A 473 -10.20 46.46 6.69
N SER A 474 -10.06 47.43 5.78
CA SER A 474 -9.94 48.85 6.14
C SER A 474 -11.09 49.32 7.02
N PRO A 475 -10.95 50.32 7.90
CA PRO A 475 -12.08 50.84 8.70
C PRO A 475 -13.31 51.19 7.86
N ALA A 476 -14.50 50.89 8.39
CA ALA A 476 -15.78 51.23 7.76
C ALA A 476 -15.88 52.74 7.51
N THR A 477 -16.34 53.12 6.31
CA THR A 477 -16.50 54.52 5.91
C THR A 477 -17.96 55.00 5.93
N VAL A 478 -18.89 54.08 6.17
CA VAL A 478 -20.33 54.33 6.32
C VAL A 478 -20.78 53.82 7.69
N GLY A 479 -21.37 54.70 8.50
CA GLY A 479 -21.80 54.37 9.88
C GLY A 479 -20.70 54.55 10.94
N ASN A 480 -20.79 53.79 12.03
CA ASN A 480 -19.78 53.81 13.10
C ASN A 480 -18.49 53.14 12.63
N SER A 481 -17.33 53.72 12.95
CA SER A 481 -16.03 53.15 12.58
C SER A 481 -15.78 51.81 13.26
N HIS A 482 -15.53 50.76 12.49
CA HIS A 482 -15.19 49.41 12.94
C HIS A 482 -14.43 48.65 11.84
N THR A 483 -13.89 47.45 12.14
CA THR A 483 -13.05 46.68 11.21
C THR A 483 -13.33 45.20 11.34
N HIS A 484 -13.23 44.45 10.24
CA HIS A 484 -13.33 42.99 10.28
C HIS A 484 -12.04 42.33 9.82
N THR A 485 -11.86 41.08 10.24
CA THR A 485 -10.79 40.21 9.74
C THR A 485 -11.42 39.07 8.96
N LEU A 486 -10.89 38.80 7.76
CA LEU A 486 -11.23 37.67 6.92
C LEU A 486 -10.13 36.61 7.07
N SER A 487 -10.46 35.48 7.69
CA SER A 487 -9.55 34.34 7.78
C SER A 487 -9.77 33.40 6.60
N LEU A 488 -8.74 33.20 5.79
CA LEU A 488 -8.73 32.24 4.69
C LEU A 488 -7.87 31.04 5.07
N GLY A 489 -8.46 29.85 5.09
CA GLY A 489 -7.70 28.61 5.30
C GLY A 489 -6.78 28.27 4.11
N PRO A 490 -5.96 27.21 4.26
CA PRO A 490 -5.04 26.70 3.22
C PRO A 490 -5.63 26.64 1.80
N ASP A 491 -6.82 26.07 1.65
CA ASP A 491 -7.50 25.91 0.36
C ASP A 491 -7.81 27.26 -0.31
N GLY A 492 -8.13 28.28 0.51
CA GLY A 492 -8.37 29.64 0.03
C GLY A 492 -7.07 30.31 -0.41
N VAL A 493 -5.98 30.11 0.30
CA VAL A 493 -4.65 30.63 -0.07
C VAL A 493 -4.16 30.00 -1.37
N GLU A 494 -4.30 28.67 -1.51
CA GLU A 494 -3.89 27.95 -2.71
C GLU A 494 -4.74 28.36 -3.93
N ALA A 495 -6.06 28.55 -3.76
CA ALA A 495 -6.91 29.09 -4.81
C ALA A 495 -6.39 30.46 -5.30
N LEU A 496 -6.03 31.36 -4.36
CA LEU A 496 -5.47 32.68 -4.70
C LEU A 496 -4.11 32.59 -5.40
N GLU A 497 -3.26 31.62 -5.06
CA GLU A 497 -1.97 31.38 -5.72
C GLU A 497 -2.12 30.85 -7.14
N ARG A 498 -3.17 30.06 -7.40
CA ARG A 498 -3.54 29.60 -8.75
C ARG A 498 -4.24 30.69 -9.58
N GLY A 499 -4.43 31.89 -9.03
CA GLY A 499 -5.12 33.01 -9.67
C GLY A 499 -6.64 32.88 -9.65
N GLU A 500 -7.17 31.95 -8.85
CA GLU A 500 -8.59 31.79 -8.58
C GLU A 500 -9.03 32.73 -7.44
N THR A 501 -10.28 32.59 -7.00
CA THR A 501 -10.91 33.46 -6.00
C THR A 501 -11.24 32.67 -4.75
N ALA A 502 -11.03 33.24 -3.58
CA ALA A 502 -11.40 32.63 -2.30
C ALA A 502 -12.61 33.36 -1.69
N VAL A 503 -13.52 32.61 -1.07
CA VAL A 503 -14.68 33.17 -0.36
C VAL A 503 -14.54 32.86 1.12
N GLY A 504 -14.78 33.85 1.97
CA GLY A 504 -14.84 33.64 3.41
C GLY A 504 -15.80 34.60 4.09
N ILE A 505 -16.06 34.31 5.37
CA ILE A 505 -16.92 35.14 6.22
C ILE A 505 -16.01 35.86 7.21
N THR A 506 -16.21 37.17 7.36
CA THR A 506 -15.41 37.98 8.27
C THR A 506 -15.79 37.77 9.74
N THR A 507 -14.91 38.15 10.66
CA THR A 507 -15.22 38.21 12.10
C THR A 507 -16.44 39.09 12.37
N VAL A 508 -17.21 38.79 13.41
CA VAL A 508 -18.30 39.66 13.84
C VAL A 508 -17.72 40.87 14.57
N ASP A 509 -17.94 42.07 14.03
CA ASP A 509 -17.65 43.34 14.70
C ASP A 509 -18.85 44.28 14.48
N ASN A 510 -19.09 45.19 15.42
CA ASN A 510 -20.25 46.08 15.41
C ASN A 510 -21.58 45.34 15.10
N SER A 511 -21.74 44.16 15.71
CA SER A 511 -22.92 43.28 15.61
C SER A 511 -23.26 42.71 14.22
N HIS A 512 -22.33 42.70 13.26
CA HIS A 512 -22.52 42.03 11.97
C HIS A 512 -21.22 41.47 11.37
N SER A 513 -21.32 40.76 10.25
CA SER A 513 -20.20 40.22 9.47
C SER A 513 -20.51 40.27 7.98
N HIS A 514 -19.49 40.07 7.15
CA HIS A 514 -19.59 40.09 5.70
C HIS A 514 -19.19 38.76 5.08
N THR A 515 -19.81 38.41 3.96
CA THR A 515 -19.31 37.38 3.04
C THR A 515 -18.48 38.05 1.96
N VAL A 516 -17.16 37.79 1.96
CA VAL A 516 -16.21 38.47 1.08
C VAL A 516 -15.59 37.46 0.12
N LYS A 517 -15.66 37.77 -1.18
CA LYS A 517 -14.92 37.09 -2.23
C LYS A 517 -13.68 37.89 -2.58
N VAL A 518 -12.52 37.26 -2.50
CA VAL A 518 -11.20 37.89 -2.67
C VAL A 518 -10.46 37.25 -3.82
N ARG A 519 -9.66 38.06 -4.52
CA ARG A 519 -8.68 37.60 -5.51
C ARG A 519 -7.32 38.20 -5.23
N ARG A 520 -6.26 37.57 -5.74
CA ARG A 520 -4.87 38.04 -5.61
C ARG A 520 -4.37 38.52 -6.97
N THR A 521 -3.95 39.78 -7.05
CA THR A 521 -3.44 40.40 -8.28
C THR A 521 -2.02 40.93 -8.08
N LYS A 522 -1.30 41.13 -9.18
CA LYS A 522 0.07 41.65 -9.16
C LYS A 522 0.07 43.14 -9.49
N SER A 523 0.48 43.97 -8.55
CA SER A 523 0.68 45.41 -8.74
C SER A 523 2.18 45.71 -8.68
N GLY A 524 2.79 45.90 -9.85
CA GLY A 524 4.24 46.01 -9.99
C GLY A 524 4.97 44.72 -9.60
N SER A 525 5.89 44.81 -8.63
CA SER A 525 6.61 43.64 -8.08
C SER A 525 5.93 43.00 -6.85
N LYS A 526 4.79 43.54 -6.39
CA LYS A 526 4.11 43.09 -5.18
C LYS A 526 2.77 42.41 -5.50
N TRP A 527 2.43 41.39 -4.73
CA TRP A 527 1.10 40.81 -4.72
C TRP A 527 0.19 41.63 -3.80
N VAL A 528 -1.02 41.91 -4.26
CA VAL A 528 -2.06 42.62 -3.51
C VAL A 528 -3.36 41.82 -3.53
N TYR A 529 -4.17 41.96 -2.49
CA TYR A 529 -5.47 41.30 -2.35
C TYR A 529 -6.58 42.30 -2.63
N GLU A 530 -7.50 41.94 -3.50
CA GLU A 530 -8.62 42.77 -3.93
C GLU A 530 -9.95 42.12 -3.56
N ILE A 531 -10.90 42.92 -3.07
CA ILE A 531 -12.29 42.50 -2.87
C ILE A 531 -12.95 42.44 -4.25
N GLU A 532 -13.40 41.25 -4.64
CA GLU A 532 -14.17 41.06 -5.86
C GLU A 532 -15.66 41.32 -5.61
N THR A 533 -16.21 40.70 -4.56
CA THR A 533 -17.56 40.99 -4.06
C THR A 533 -17.61 40.95 -2.53
N CYS A 534 -18.52 41.74 -1.96
CA CYS A 534 -18.83 41.75 -0.54
C CYS A 534 -20.35 41.78 -0.36
N ASP A 535 -20.92 40.78 0.32
CA ASP A 535 -22.38 40.57 0.45
C ASP A 535 -23.15 40.62 -0.87
N GLY A 536 -22.51 40.13 -1.94
CA GLY A 536 -23.06 40.15 -3.30
C GLY A 536 -22.91 41.48 -4.05
N SER A 537 -22.40 42.54 -3.41
CA SER A 537 -22.10 43.82 -4.06
C SER A 537 -20.68 43.81 -4.64
N PRO A 538 -20.45 44.38 -5.85
CA PRO A 538 -19.12 44.43 -6.44
C PRO A 538 -18.19 45.40 -5.70
N SER A 539 -16.93 45.01 -5.51
CA SER A 539 -15.79 45.89 -5.16
C SER A 539 -15.80 46.66 -3.82
N GLU A 540 -16.91 46.73 -3.09
CA GLU A 540 -16.97 47.33 -1.74
C GLU A 540 -18.06 46.68 -0.89
N CYS A 541 -17.87 46.69 0.43
CA CYS A 541 -18.88 46.26 1.39
C CYS A 541 -19.92 47.37 1.60
N GLY A 542 -21.15 47.01 2.03
CA GLY A 542 -22.25 47.95 2.22
C GLY A 542 -22.00 49.05 3.27
N ASP A 543 -21.02 48.83 4.14
CA ASP A 543 -20.51 49.74 5.17
C ASP A 543 -19.19 50.45 4.76
N GLY A 544 -18.75 50.25 3.52
CA GLY A 544 -17.69 51.02 2.87
C GLY A 544 -16.27 50.56 3.17
N HIS A 545 -16.05 49.27 3.43
CA HIS A 545 -14.71 48.67 3.40
C HIS A 545 -14.15 48.61 1.98
N LYS A 546 -12.95 49.16 1.76
CA LYS A 546 -12.36 49.35 0.41
C LYS A 546 -11.08 48.59 0.13
N THR A 547 -10.32 48.21 1.16
CA THR A 547 -9.02 47.55 0.98
C THR A 547 -8.79 46.43 1.97
N LEU A 548 -7.96 45.46 1.56
CA LEU A 548 -7.49 44.34 2.38
C LEU A 548 -5.98 44.47 2.62
N ALA A 549 -5.55 44.13 3.82
CA ALA A 549 -4.13 43.99 4.16
C ALA A 549 -3.91 42.69 4.95
N VAL A 550 -2.78 42.03 4.73
CA VAL A 550 -2.37 40.86 5.53
C VAL A 550 -2.06 41.34 6.95
N VAL A 551 -2.72 40.76 7.95
CA VAL A 551 -2.56 41.12 9.36
C VAL A 551 -1.99 40.01 10.22
N SER A 552 -2.11 38.75 9.80
CA SER A 552 -1.54 37.57 10.45
C SER A 552 -1.27 36.48 9.43
#